data_AF-A0A7G3ZX37-F1
#
_entry.id   AF-A0A7G3ZX37-F1
#
_cell.length_a   1.000
_cell.length_b   1.000
_cell.length_c   1.000
_cell.angle_alpha   90.00
_cell.angle_beta   90.00
_cell.angle_gamma   90.00
#
_symmetry.space_group_name_H-M   'P 1'
#
loop_
_entity.id
_entity.type
_entity.pdbx_description
1 polymer ?
#
loop_
_entity_poly.entity_id
_entity_poly.type
_entity_poly.pdbx_seq_one_letter_code
_entity_poly.pdbx_strand_id
1 'polypeptide(L)'
;MILFIFLVVLAYLMGSICSAVIVCKACSLPDPRTEGSKNPGATNVLRIAGKQYAAMVMAADLLKGTIPVLIAKLLGAGPATVGFTALAAVIGHMYPVFFDFKGGKGVATAIGALLGFHFIVGILVAATWLIVAKFSRYASLASITAIGFAPFYSLLLIQRLDIFLPIFIMALLVVYKHKENIVRLIDKKEPHIKLKEDVLDTMMEAKVENAVPPKKTETMPKETIIEIEEVIITETVVAEPEPTQTTKATKKTSKKAEESEKKTRAKKTAAPKAKTKKPEEK
;
A
#
# COMPACT_ATOMS: atom_id res chain seq x y z
N MET A 1 11.32 -29.38 -14.65
CA MET A 1 10.75 -28.28 -15.47
C MET A 1 9.40 -27.82 -14.96
N ILE A 2 8.41 -28.69 -14.78
CA ILE A 2 7.07 -28.33 -14.24
C ILE A 2 7.14 -27.67 -12.86
N LEU A 3 7.89 -28.26 -11.92
CA LEU A 3 8.06 -27.71 -10.57
C LEU A 3 8.68 -26.29 -10.60
N PHE A 4 9.64 -26.05 -11.49
CA PHE A 4 10.25 -24.73 -11.67
C PHE A 4 9.22 -23.69 -12.10
N ILE A 5 8.43 -23.99 -13.14
CA ILE A 5 7.41 -23.07 -13.66
C ILE A 5 6.37 -22.78 -12.57
N PHE A 6 5.89 -23.83 -11.89
CA PHE A 6 4.92 -23.70 -10.81
C PHE A 6 5.43 -22.77 -9.69
N LEU A 7 6.65 -22.99 -9.20
CA LEU A 7 7.24 -22.20 -8.13
C LEU A 7 7.47 -20.73 -8.53
N VAL A 8 7.96 -20.49 -9.75
CA VAL A 8 8.17 -19.14 -10.28
C VAL A 8 6.84 -18.38 -10.40
N VAL A 9 5.81 -19.02 -10.96
CA VAL A 9 4.47 -18.40 -11.09
C VAL A 9 3.88 -18.14 -9.70
N LEU A 10 3.92 -19.13 -8.80
CA LEU A 10 3.42 -18.98 -7.43
C LEU A 10 4.11 -17.83 -6.71
N ALA A 11 5.43 -17.76 -6.76
CA ALA A 11 6.20 -16.69 -6.14
C ALA A 11 5.86 -15.31 -6.72
N TYR A 12 5.71 -15.20 -8.04
CA TYR A 12 5.27 -13.96 -8.69
C TYR A 12 3.90 -13.52 -8.20
N LEU A 13 2.92 -14.42 -8.11
CA LEU A 13 1.58 -14.11 -7.62
C LEU A 13 1.60 -13.69 -6.14
N MET A 14 2.34 -14.40 -5.29
CA MET A 14 2.51 -14.03 -3.89
C MET A 14 3.20 -12.67 -3.74
N GLY A 15 4.24 -12.41 -4.53
CA GLY A 15 4.92 -11.12 -4.59
C GLY A 15 4.01 -9.97 -5.05
N SER A 16 3.06 -10.26 -5.94
CA SER A 16 2.10 -9.31 -6.52
C SER A 16 1.07 -8.77 -5.53
N ILE A 17 1.05 -9.26 -4.28
CA ILE A 17 0.22 -8.72 -3.21
C ILE A 17 0.83 -7.40 -2.72
N CYS A 18 0.17 -6.27 -3.02
CA CYS A 18 0.61 -4.94 -2.58
C CYS A 18 0.26 -4.66 -1.11
N SER A 19 1.09 -5.14 -0.20
CA SER A 19 0.93 -4.98 1.26
C SER A 19 0.66 -3.53 1.68
N ALA A 20 1.37 -2.55 1.12
CA ALA A 20 1.18 -1.14 1.45
C ALA A 20 -0.25 -0.64 1.13
N VAL A 21 -0.78 -1.02 -0.03
CA VAL A 21 -2.13 -0.63 -0.45
C VAL A 21 -3.17 -1.33 0.42
N ILE A 22 -2.96 -2.61 0.71
CA ILE A 22 -3.88 -3.42 1.54
C ILE A 22 -3.92 -2.87 2.97
N VAL A 23 -2.76 -2.64 3.60
CA VAL A 23 -2.68 -2.11 4.98
C VAL A 23 -3.30 -0.72 5.04
N CYS A 24 -2.95 0.18 4.13
CA CYS A 24 -3.53 1.53 4.15
C CYS A 24 -5.06 1.49 3.98
N LYS A 25 -5.57 0.66 3.06
CA LYS A 25 -7.01 0.53 2.85
C LYS A 25 -7.73 -0.10 4.05
N ALA A 26 -7.16 -1.16 4.64
CA ALA A 26 -7.76 -1.86 5.77
C ALA A 26 -7.80 -1.01 7.04
N CYS A 27 -6.82 -0.12 7.22
CA CYS A 27 -6.73 0.76 8.39
C CYS A 27 -7.30 2.17 8.13
N SER A 28 -8.00 2.41 7.01
CA SER A 28 -8.55 3.73 6.63
C SER A 28 -7.51 4.87 6.60
N LEU A 29 -6.31 4.57 6.10
CA LEU A 29 -5.18 5.49 5.96
C LEU A 29 -5.06 6.04 4.53
N PRO A 30 -4.30 7.13 4.31
CA PRO A 30 -4.09 7.67 2.98
C PRO A 30 -3.45 6.66 2.00
N ASP A 31 -3.84 6.71 0.72
CA ASP A 31 -3.33 5.79 -0.31
C ASP A 31 -1.85 6.09 -0.62
N PRO A 32 -0.93 5.11 -0.43
CA PRO A 32 0.50 5.32 -0.63
C PRO A 32 0.90 5.52 -2.11
N ARG A 33 -0.04 5.36 -3.05
CA ARG A 33 0.18 5.63 -4.48
C ARG A 33 -0.09 7.08 -4.85
N THR A 34 -0.89 7.80 -4.06
CA THR A 34 -1.19 9.22 -4.28
C THR A 34 -0.41 10.12 -3.33
N GLU A 35 -0.14 9.64 -2.11
CA GLU A 35 0.49 10.42 -1.05
C GLU A 35 2.00 10.16 -0.88
N GLY A 36 2.68 11.13 -0.27
CA GLY A 36 4.10 11.07 0.05
C GLY A 36 4.98 10.92 -1.19
N SER A 37 5.79 9.87 -1.25
CA SER A 37 6.64 9.56 -2.41
C SER A 37 5.92 8.83 -3.54
N LYS A 38 4.60 8.57 -3.42
CA LYS A 38 3.78 7.87 -4.43
C LYS A 38 4.28 6.47 -4.78
N ASN A 39 5.00 5.84 -3.86
CA ASN A 39 5.57 4.51 -4.01
C ASN A 39 4.97 3.60 -2.94
N PRO A 40 4.29 2.49 -3.30
CA PRO A 40 3.57 1.65 -2.34
C PRO A 40 4.53 0.72 -1.58
N GLY A 41 5.32 1.29 -0.65
CA GLY A 41 6.23 0.54 0.20
C GLY A 41 6.34 1.11 1.62
N ALA A 42 6.94 0.33 2.53
CA ALA A 42 7.01 0.64 3.96
C ALA A 42 7.55 2.04 4.28
N THR A 43 8.60 2.50 3.58
CA THR A 43 9.16 3.85 3.81
C THR A 43 8.18 4.97 3.48
N ASN A 44 7.30 4.78 2.49
CA ASN A 44 6.27 5.79 2.20
C ASN A 44 5.17 5.76 3.26
N VAL A 45 4.74 4.56 3.65
CA VAL A 45 3.77 4.36 4.73
C VAL A 45 4.27 4.97 6.05
N LEU A 46 5.57 4.85 6.34
CA LEU A 46 6.19 5.51 7.49
C LEU A 46 6.00 7.03 7.47
N ARG A 47 6.09 7.66 6.30
CA ARG A 47 5.94 9.11 6.14
C ARG A 47 4.50 9.57 6.27
N ILE A 48 3.55 8.80 5.76
CA ILE A 48 2.15 9.23 5.65
C ILE A 48 1.27 8.74 6.82
N ALA A 49 1.60 7.61 7.44
CA ALA A 49 0.75 6.93 8.42
C ALA A 49 1.42 6.58 9.76
N GLY A 50 2.76 6.50 9.83
CA GLY A 50 3.48 6.21 11.07
C GLY A 50 4.19 4.86 11.10
N LYS A 51 4.87 4.58 12.22
CA LYS A 51 5.83 3.47 12.36
C LYS A 51 5.12 2.12 12.47
N GLN A 52 3.99 2.07 13.17
CA GLN A 52 3.24 0.83 13.36
C GLN A 52 2.79 0.23 12.02
N TYR A 53 2.16 1.05 11.17
CA TYR A 53 1.71 0.60 9.84
C TYR A 53 2.86 0.32 8.89
N ALA A 54 3.94 1.11 8.95
CA ALA A 54 5.14 0.83 8.19
C ALA A 54 5.76 -0.53 8.55
N ALA A 55 5.74 -0.89 9.83
CA ALA A 55 6.22 -2.19 10.32
C ALA A 55 5.35 -3.35 9.81
N MET A 56 4.02 -3.20 9.81
CA MET A 56 3.10 -4.19 9.22
C MET A 56 3.38 -4.42 7.73
N VAL A 57 3.55 -3.34 6.97
CA VAL A 57 3.89 -3.42 5.54
C VAL A 57 5.25 -4.06 5.32
N MET A 58 6.24 -3.69 6.12
CA MET A 58 7.58 -4.29 6.07
C MET A 58 7.55 -5.79 6.36
N ALA A 59 6.83 -6.22 7.40
CA ALA A 59 6.68 -7.62 7.76
C ALA A 59 5.99 -8.41 6.64
N ALA A 60 4.88 -7.90 6.10
CA ALA A 60 4.18 -8.54 4.98
C ALA A 60 5.06 -8.62 3.71
N ASP A 61 5.80 -7.56 3.39
CA ASP A 61 6.70 -7.54 2.24
C ASP A 61 7.91 -8.45 2.41
N LEU A 62 8.44 -8.63 3.63
CA LEU A 62 9.45 -9.64 3.95
C LEU A 62 8.87 -11.04 3.76
N LEU A 63 7.72 -11.33 4.37
CA LEU A 63 7.09 -12.65 4.35
C LEU A 63 6.73 -13.09 2.94
N LYS A 64 6.20 -12.21 2.08
CA LYS A 64 5.89 -12.58 0.69
C LYS A 64 7.13 -12.87 -0.15
N GLY A 65 8.32 -12.43 0.29
CA GLY A 65 9.60 -12.86 -0.28
C GLY A 65 10.08 -14.18 0.31
N THR A 66 10.01 -14.32 1.64
CA THR A 66 10.50 -15.48 2.38
C THR A 66 9.69 -16.76 2.10
N ILE A 67 8.36 -16.67 2.17
CA ILE A 67 7.47 -17.85 2.12
C ILE A 67 7.62 -18.62 0.81
N PRO A 68 7.56 -18.01 -0.40
CA PRO A 68 7.73 -18.77 -1.64
C PRO A 68 9.08 -19.48 -1.73
N VAL A 69 10.13 -18.86 -1.20
CA VAL A 69 11.48 -19.44 -1.17
C VAL A 69 11.55 -20.64 -0.24
N LEU A 70 10.94 -20.55 0.95
CA LEU A 70 10.84 -21.68 1.86
C LEU A 70 10.01 -22.82 1.27
N ILE A 71 8.89 -22.52 0.60
CA ILE A 71 8.09 -23.52 -0.13
C ILE A 71 8.96 -24.23 -1.18
N ALA A 72 9.72 -23.48 -1.99
CA ALA A 72 10.62 -24.08 -2.98
C ALA A 72 11.65 -25.03 -2.34
N LYS A 73 12.25 -24.63 -1.21
CA LYS A 73 13.21 -25.48 -0.48
C LYS A 73 12.55 -26.73 0.11
N LEU A 74 11.36 -26.59 0.70
CA LEU A 74 10.59 -27.70 1.28
C LEU A 74 10.17 -28.72 0.21
N LEU A 75 9.88 -28.26 -1.01
CA LEU A 75 9.59 -29.13 -2.15
C LEU A 75 10.85 -29.72 -2.82
N GLY A 76 12.03 -29.54 -2.22
CA GLY A 76 13.29 -30.12 -2.72
C GLY A 76 13.80 -29.48 -4.03
N ALA A 77 13.39 -28.24 -4.33
CA ALA A 77 13.81 -27.59 -5.56
C ALA A 77 15.33 -27.30 -5.55
N GLY A 78 15.98 -27.50 -6.70
CA GLY A 78 17.40 -27.22 -6.86
C GLY A 78 17.74 -25.73 -6.67
N PRO A 79 18.99 -25.38 -6.31
CA PRO A 79 19.33 -24.01 -5.88
C PRO A 79 19.05 -22.92 -6.92
N ALA A 80 19.28 -23.19 -8.21
CA ALA A 80 18.88 -22.28 -9.28
C ALA A 80 17.37 -21.99 -9.28
N THR A 81 16.53 -23.03 -9.09
CA THR A 81 15.06 -22.88 -9.03
C THR A 81 14.65 -22.01 -7.83
N VAL A 82 15.28 -22.24 -6.67
CA VAL A 82 15.04 -21.42 -5.47
C VAL A 82 15.46 -19.96 -5.70
N GLY A 83 16.57 -19.72 -6.41
CA GLY A 83 17.04 -18.39 -6.76
C GLY A 83 16.08 -17.65 -7.71
N PHE A 84 15.58 -18.32 -8.74
CA PHE A 84 14.57 -17.76 -9.63
C PHE A 84 13.21 -17.57 -8.95
N THR A 85 12.86 -18.41 -7.97
CA THR A 85 11.68 -18.21 -7.12
C THR A 85 11.79 -16.93 -6.30
N ALA A 86 12.96 -16.67 -5.70
CA ALA A 86 13.25 -15.42 -4.99
C ALA A 86 13.13 -14.21 -5.91
N LEU A 87 13.74 -14.27 -7.11
CA LEU A 87 13.64 -13.23 -8.12
C LEU A 87 12.19 -12.97 -8.54
N ALA A 88 11.40 -14.02 -8.76
CA ALA A 88 10.00 -13.90 -9.17
C ALA A 88 9.12 -13.20 -8.12
N ALA A 89 9.32 -13.48 -6.82
CA ALA A 89 8.63 -12.77 -5.75
C ALA A 89 8.95 -11.26 -5.76
N VAL A 90 10.21 -10.90 -5.99
CA VAL A 90 10.63 -9.49 -6.10
C VAL A 90 10.05 -8.82 -7.34
N ILE A 91 10.03 -9.50 -8.48
CA ILE A 91 9.38 -9.01 -9.72
C ILE A 91 7.88 -8.81 -9.48
N GLY A 92 7.20 -9.75 -8.82
CA GLY A 92 5.80 -9.63 -8.42
C GLY A 92 5.55 -8.38 -7.58
N HIS A 93 6.41 -8.09 -6.60
CA HIS A 93 6.30 -6.85 -5.82
C HIS A 93 6.48 -5.60 -6.69
N MET A 94 7.38 -5.62 -7.66
CA MET A 94 7.69 -4.46 -8.52
C MET A 94 6.63 -4.21 -9.59
N TYR A 95 6.06 -5.29 -10.13
CA TYR A 95 5.09 -5.33 -11.22
C TYR A 95 3.92 -6.26 -10.86
N PRO A 96 3.11 -5.87 -9.86
CA PRO A 96 2.04 -6.69 -9.31
C PRO A 96 0.88 -6.81 -10.29
N VAL A 97 0.55 -8.04 -10.69
CA VAL A 97 -0.56 -8.29 -11.62
C VAL A 97 -1.91 -7.82 -11.07
N PHE A 98 -2.10 -7.85 -9.75
CA PHE A 98 -3.35 -7.44 -9.09
C PHE A 98 -3.49 -5.92 -8.91
N PHE A 99 -2.45 -5.14 -9.26
CA PHE A 99 -2.41 -3.69 -9.04
C PHE A 99 -1.82 -2.95 -10.25
N ASP A 100 -2.32 -3.29 -11.45
CA ASP A 100 -1.97 -2.66 -12.74
C ASP A 100 -0.46 -2.61 -13.05
N PHE A 101 0.29 -3.61 -12.55
CA PHE A 101 1.75 -3.67 -12.66
C PHE A 101 2.48 -2.45 -12.06
N LYS A 102 1.82 -1.69 -11.17
CA LYS A 102 2.34 -0.51 -10.48
C LYS A 102 2.65 -0.84 -9.02
N GLY A 103 3.83 -1.42 -8.81
CA GLY A 103 4.28 -1.88 -7.49
C GLY A 103 5.39 -1.03 -6.88
N GLY A 104 5.98 -1.58 -5.83
CA GLY A 104 7.06 -0.93 -5.08
C GLY A 104 8.45 -1.17 -5.69
N LYS A 105 9.50 -0.95 -4.88
CA LYS A 105 10.91 -1.09 -5.29
C LYS A 105 11.55 -2.44 -4.93
N GLY A 106 10.85 -3.27 -4.18
CA GLY A 106 11.25 -4.66 -3.94
C GLY A 106 12.29 -4.91 -2.86
N VAL A 107 12.75 -3.89 -2.13
CA VAL A 107 13.86 -4.03 -1.15
C VAL A 107 13.49 -4.98 -0.01
N ALA A 108 12.37 -4.77 0.67
CA ALA A 108 11.93 -5.63 1.77
C ALA A 108 11.66 -7.06 1.28
N THR A 109 11.02 -7.22 0.11
CA THR A 109 10.79 -8.53 -0.50
C THR A 109 12.09 -9.24 -0.89
N ALA A 110 13.09 -8.52 -1.39
CA ALA A 110 14.41 -9.06 -1.68
C ALA A 110 15.13 -9.52 -0.40
N ILE A 111 15.11 -8.72 0.67
CA ILE A 111 15.67 -9.11 1.97
C ILE A 111 14.99 -10.38 2.51
N GLY A 112 13.67 -10.44 2.48
CA GLY A 112 12.91 -11.61 2.92
C GLY A 112 13.24 -12.85 2.09
N ALA A 113 13.25 -12.71 0.77
CA ALA A 113 13.62 -13.79 -0.13
C ALA A 113 15.05 -14.30 0.12
N LEU A 114 16.02 -13.41 0.36
CA LEU A 114 17.39 -13.78 0.70
C LEU A 114 17.50 -14.43 2.08
N LEU A 115 16.72 -14.00 3.07
CA LEU A 115 16.65 -14.66 4.39
C LEU A 115 16.13 -16.09 4.28
N GLY A 116 15.09 -16.33 3.47
CA GLY A 116 14.58 -17.67 3.21
C GLY A 116 15.55 -18.52 2.39
N PHE A 117 16.26 -17.89 1.45
CA PHE A 117 17.20 -18.55 0.54
C PHE A 117 18.43 -19.02 1.32
N HIS A 118 19.16 -18.06 1.89
CA HIS A 118 20.37 -18.26 2.68
C HIS A 118 20.44 -17.22 3.80
N PHE A 119 20.10 -17.67 5.01
CA PHE A 119 19.90 -16.82 6.18
C PHE A 119 21.02 -15.81 6.39
N ILE A 120 22.29 -16.23 6.34
CA ILE A 120 23.44 -15.32 6.55
C ILE A 120 23.54 -14.25 5.48
N VAL A 121 23.21 -14.54 4.21
CA VAL A 121 23.24 -13.53 3.14
C VAL A 121 22.14 -12.51 3.38
N GLY A 122 20.93 -12.96 3.73
CA GLY A 122 19.83 -12.07 4.10
C GLY A 122 20.17 -11.17 5.28
N ILE A 123 20.84 -11.70 6.31
CA ILE A 123 21.31 -10.93 7.47
C ILE A 123 22.36 -9.90 7.07
N LEU A 124 23.35 -10.25 6.24
CA LEU A 124 24.36 -9.30 5.78
C LEU A 124 23.73 -8.15 4.96
N VAL A 125 22.79 -8.45 4.08
CA VAL A 125 22.06 -7.42 3.32
C VAL A 125 21.25 -6.52 4.27
N ALA A 126 20.52 -7.11 5.21
CA ALA A 126 19.75 -6.34 6.20
C ALA A 126 20.65 -5.47 7.09
N ALA A 127 21.78 -6.01 7.55
CA ALA A 127 22.77 -5.29 8.36
C ALA A 127 23.38 -4.11 7.59
N THR A 128 23.80 -4.33 6.34
CA THR A 128 24.31 -3.26 5.47
C THR A 128 23.26 -2.18 5.26
N TRP A 129 21.99 -2.56 5.07
CA TRP A 129 20.90 -1.60 4.97
C TRP A 129 20.77 -0.76 6.24
N LEU A 130 20.74 -1.39 7.42
CA LEU A 130 20.59 -0.70 8.71
C LEU A 130 21.77 0.23 8.99
N ILE A 131 23.00 -0.23 8.73
CA ILE A 131 24.22 0.56 8.92
C ILE A 131 24.18 1.80 8.03
N VAL A 132 23.96 1.63 6.72
CA VAL A 132 23.92 2.76 5.79
C VAL A 132 22.75 3.70 6.10
N ALA A 133 21.58 3.18 6.45
CA ALA A 133 20.43 3.99 6.84
C ALA A 133 20.70 4.80 8.10
N LYS A 134 21.37 4.22 9.11
CA LYS A 134 21.72 4.90 10.36
C LYS A 134 22.68 6.07 10.14
N PHE A 135 23.72 5.88 9.34
CA PHE A 135 24.74 6.92 9.12
C PHE A 135 24.32 7.96 8.07
N SER A 136 23.73 7.55 6.96
CA SER A 136 23.36 8.47 5.88
C SER A 136 21.98 9.11 6.05
N ARG A 137 21.10 8.48 6.83
CA ARG A 137 19.67 8.84 6.96
C ARG A 137 18.89 8.82 5.64
N TYR A 138 19.42 8.21 4.58
CA TYR A 138 18.73 8.02 3.29
C TYR A 138 18.33 6.56 3.10
N ALA A 139 17.02 6.29 3.04
CA ALA A 139 16.51 4.94 2.80
C ALA A 139 16.88 4.40 1.40
N SER A 140 16.93 5.27 0.39
CA SER A 140 17.29 4.89 -0.98
C SER A 140 18.76 4.51 -1.10
N LEU A 141 19.67 5.30 -0.50
CA LEU A 141 21.09 4.97 -0.47
C LEU A 141 21.33 3.64 0.25
N ALA A 142 20.71 3.44 1.41
CA ALA A 142 20.77 2.17 2.13
C ALA A 142 20.30 0.98 1.28
N SER A 143 19.21 1.16 0.54
CA SER A 143 18.64 0.13 -0.34
C SER A 143 19.56 -0.21 -1.51
N ILE A 144 20.08 0.80 -2.20
CA ILE A 144 20.99 0.62 -3.35
C ILE A 144 22.26 -0.08 -2.90
N THR A 145 22.87 0.37 -1.80
CA THR A 145 24.11 -0.22 -1.27
C THR A 145 23.88 -1.65 -0.81
N ALA A 146 22.89 -1.90 0.05
CA ALA A 146 22.64 -3.23 0.59
C ALA A 146 22.35 -4.28 -0.49
N ILE A 147 21.47 -3.95 -1.43
CA ILE A 147 21.08 -4.87 -2.50
C ILE A 147 22.20 -4.98 -3.56
N GLY A 148 22.95 -3.91 -3.81
CA GLY A 148 24.14 -3.94 -4.67
C GLY A 148 25.24 -4.87 -4.15
N PHE A 149 25.37 -5.02 -2.82
CA PHE A 149 26.29 -6.00 -2.22
C PHE A 149 25.76 -7.43 -2.16
N ALA A 150 24.47 -7.68 -2.43
CA ALA A 150 23.89 -9.02 -2.33
C ALA A 150 24.58 -10.06 -3.26
N PRO A 151 24.90 -9.77 -4.53
CA PRO A 151 25.62 -10.70 -5.39
C PRO A 151 27.04 -10.98 -4.89
N PHE A 152 27.71 -9.96 -4.32
CA PHE A 152 29.03 -10.13 -3.71
C PHE A 152 28.99 -11.06 -2.49
N TYR A 153 28.03 -10.88 -1.58
CA TYR A 153 27.84 -11.80 -0.44
C TYR A 153 27.50 -13.22 -0.90
N SER A 154 26.71 -13.36 -1.96
CA SER A 154 26.41 -14.66 -2.56
C SER A 154 27.66 -15.36 -3.09
N LEU A 155 28.53 -14.65 -3.80
CA LEU A 155 29.79 -15.24 -4.30
C LEU A 155 30.71 -15.63 -3.15
N LEU A 156 30.84 -14.77 -2.14
CA LEU A 156 31.72 -14.98 -1.00
C LEU A 156 31.30 -16.21 -0.17
N LEU A 157 30.00 -16.38 0.09
CA LEU A 157 29.50 -17.38 1.04
C LEU A 157 28.99 -18.67 0.38
N ILE A 158 28.41 -18.58 -0.83
CA ILE A 158 27.74 -19.72 -1.47
C ILE A 158 28.58 -20.28 -2.63
N GLN A 159 29.43 -19.45 -3.24
CA GLN A 159 30.43 -19.84 -4.25
C GLN A 159 29.83 -20.60 -5.46
N ARG A 160 28.64 -20.19 -5.90
CA ARG A 160 27.86 -20.86 -6.95
C ARG A 160 27.30 -19.89 -7.98
N LEU A 161 27.66 -20.09 -9.25
CA LEU A 161 27.25 -19.21 -10.35
C LEU A 161 25.77 -19.33 -10.72
N ASP A 162 25.17 -20.51 -10.53
CA ASP A 162 23.75 -20.75 -10.80
C ASP A 162 22.82 -20.00 -9.82
N ILE A 163 23.33 -19.66 -8.64
CA ILE A 163 22.65 -18.85 -7.62
C ILE A 163 22.98 -17.36 -7.79
N PHE A 164 24.21 -17.05 -8.21
CA PHE A 164 24.65 -15.68 -8.45
C PHE A 164 23.76 -14.97 -9.47
N LEU A 165 23.43 -15.64 -10.59
CA LEU A 165 22.67 -15.02 -11.69
C LEU A 165 21.32 -14.41 -11.25
N PRO A 166 20.39 -15.15 -10.59
CA PRO A 166 19.13 -14.57 -10.16
C PRO A 166 19.29 -13.45 -9.11
N ILE A 167 20.30 -13.53 -8.22
CA ILE A 167 20.58 -12.48 -7.23
C ILE A 167 21.14 -11.23 -7.91
N PHE A 168 22.00 -11.40 -8.92
CA PHE A 168 22.55 -10.31 -9.73
C PHE A 168 21.46 -9.59 -10.51
N ILE A 169 20.56 -10.32 -11.18
CA ILE A 169 19.40 -9.75 -11.88
C ILE A 169 18.49 -9.01 -10.88
N MET A 170 18.22 -9.61 -9.71
CA MET A 170 17.46 -8.96 -8.65
C MET A 170 18.08 -7.62 -8.24
N ALA A 171 19.40 -7.58 -8.06
CA ALA A 171 20.11 -6.36 -7.71
C ALA A 171 19.97 -5.27 -8.80
N LEU A 172 20.18 -5.65 -10.07
CA LEU A 172 20.00 -4.74 -11.20
C LEU A 172 18.59 -4.15 -11.25
N LEU A 173 17.55 -4.97 -11.06
CA LEU A 173 16.16 -4.53 -11.08
C LEU A 173 15.84 -3.57 -9.93
N VAL A 174 16.32 -3.87 -8.71
CA VAL A 174 16.11 -2.98 -7.56
C VAL A 174 16.83 -1.64 -7.77
N VAL A 175 18.08 -1.66 -8.24
CA VAL A 175 18.84 -0.44 -8.55
C VAL A 175 18.14 0.37 -9.64
N TYR A 176 17.65 -0.29 -10.70
CA TYR A 176 16.88 0.35 -11.76
C TYR A 176 15.59 1.03 -11.23
N LYS A 177 14.85 0.35 -10.33
CA LYS A 177 13.66 0.94 -9.67
C LYS A 177 14.00 2.13 -8.75
N HIS A 178 15.29 2.36 -8.45
CA HIS A 178 15.78 3.52 -7.71
C HIS A 178 16.35 4.64 -8.59
N LYS A 179 16.25 4.57 -9.92
CA LYS A 179 16.79 5.61 -10.84
C LYS A 179 16.44 7.04 -10.44
N GLU A 180 15.19 7.31 -10.05
CA GLU A 180 14.76 8.64 -9.61
C GLU A 180 15.34 9.04 -8.25
N ASN A 181 15.57 8.08 -7.35
CA ASN A 181 16.24 8.36 -6.09
C ASN A 181 17.71 8.68 -6.30
N ILE A 182 18.37 8.02 -7.26
CA ILE A 182 19.76 8.29 -7.61
C ILE A 182 19.87 9.74 -8.11
N VAL A 183 18.97 10.16 -9.01
CA VAL A 183 18.91 11.56 -9.46
C VAL A 183 18.69 12.51 -8.27
N ARG A 184 17.74 12.23 -7.38
CA ARG A 184 17.52 13.04 -6.18
C ARG A 184 18.69 13.06 -5.19
N LEU A 185 19.46 11.97 -5.08
CA LEU A 185 20.66 11.91 -4.25
C LEU A 185 21.76 12.81 -4.81
N ILE A 186 21.99 12.75 -6.13
CA ILE A 186 22.95 13.60 -6.84
C ILE A 186 22.57 15.08 -6.70
N ASP A 187 21.28 15.38 -6.86
CA ASP A 187 20.72 16.73 -6.71
C ASP A 187 20.65 17.21 -5.24
N LYS A 188 21.00 16.36 -4.26
CA LYS A 188 20.81 16.61 -2.81
C LYS A 188 19.37 16.93 -2.39
N LYS A 189 18.39 16.42 -3.15
CA LYS A 189 16.94 16.58 -2.92
C LYS A 189 16.27 15.33 -2.33
N GLU A 190 17.02 14.24 -2.12
CA GLU A 190 16.46 13.02 -1.56
C GLU A 190 15.99 13.26 -0.10
N PRO A 191 14.75 12.87 0.26
CA PRO A 191 14.25 13.09 1.61
C PRO A 191 14.92 12.15 2.61
N HIS A 192 15.30 12.73 3.74
CA HIS A 192 15.79 12.00 4.90
C HIS A 192 14.68 11.13 5.51
N ILE A 193 15.08 10.04 6.17
CA ILE A 193 14.19 9.23 7.00
C ILE A 193 13.78 10.09 8.20
N LYS A 194 12.47 10.36 8.33
CA LYS A 194 11.87 11.01 9.49
C LYS A 194 10.84 10.05 10.07
N LEU A 195 10.87 9.86 11.39
CA LEU A 195 9.82 9.18 12.12
C LEU A 195 8.73 10.22 12.39
N LYS A 196 7.51 9.96 11.92
CA LYS A 196 6.33 10.72 12.36
C LYS A 196 5.82 10.05 13.65
N GLU A 197 5.31 10.84 14.60
CA GLU A 197 4.53 10.31 15.73
C GLU A 197 3.37 9.45 15.17
N ASP A 198 3.06 8.33 15.84
CA ASP A 198 2.08 7.38 15.31
C ASP A 198 0.72 8.09 15.21
N VAL A 199 0.05 7.98 14.05
CA VAL A 199 -1.27 8.58 13.84
C VAL A 199 -2.29 8.05 14.87
N LEU A 200 -2.07 6.83 15.38
CA LEU A 200 -2.86 6.27 16.48
C LEU A 200 -2.65 7.03 17.78
N ASP A 201 -1.43 7.48 18.10
CA ASP A 201 -1.19 8.27 19.31
C ASP A 201 -1.93 9.60 19.20
N THR A 202 -1.83 10.27 18.04
CA THR A 202 -2.59 11.51 17.78
C THR A 202 -4.10 11.29 17.75
N MET A 203 -4.59 10.17 17.21
CA MET A 203 -6.02 9.84 17.18
C MET A 203 -6.55 9.40 18.54
N MET A 204 -5.74 8.74 19.36
CA MET A 204 -6.07 8.37 20.74
C MET A 204 -6.08 9.62 21.62
N GLU A 205 -5.08 10.50 21.51
CA GLU A 205 -5.05 11.80 22.18
C GLU A 205 -6.25 12.67 21.78
N ALA A 206 -6.54 12.81 20.49
CA ALA A 206 -7.69 13.57 20.01
C ALA A 206 -9.05 12.96 20.45
N LYS A 207 -9.13 11.63 20.62
CA LYS A 207 -10.35 10.97 21.10
C LYS A 207 -10.52 11.08 22.62
N VAL A 208 -9.42 11.20 23.36
CA VAL A 208 -9.42 11.48 24.82
C VAL A 208 -9.77 12.95 25.09
N GLU A 209 -9.27 13.89 24.28
CA GLU A 209 -9.56 15.33 24.45
C GLU A 209 -11.01 15.69 24.09
N ASN A 210 -11.63 14.96 23.15
CA ASN A 210 -13.04 15.12 22.79
C ASN A 210 -14.01 14.25 23.61
N ALA A 211 -13.53 13.54 24.65
CA ALA A 211 -14.40 12.86 25.59
C ALA A 211 -15.06 13.89 26.51
N VAL A 212 -16.37 14.07 26.36
CA VAL A 212 -17.19 14.97 27.19
C VAL A 212 -16.96 14.65 28.68
N PRO A 213 -16.54 15.61 29.52
CA PRO A 213 -16.38 15.35 30.96
C PRO A 213 -17.72 14.95 31.59
N PRO A 214 -17.72 14.10 32.62
CA PRO A 214 -18.96 13.69 33.27
C PRO A 214 -19.70 14.93 33.79
N LYS A 215 -20.98 15.04 33.40
CA LYS A 215 -21.90 16.08 33.83
C LYS A 215 -21.90 16.11 35.37
N LYS A 216 -21.55 17.26 35.96
CA LYS A 216 -21.57 17.45 37.42
C LYS A 216 -22.94 17.02 37.97
N THR A 217 -22.93 16.12 38.94
CA THR A 217 -24.09 15.73 39.71
C THR A 217 -24.63 16.97 40.42
N GLU A 218 -25.81 17.43 40.00
CA GLU A 218 -26.57 18.43 40.74
C GLU A 218 -26.97 17.82 42.09
N THR A 219 -26.52 18.47 43.17
CA THR A 219 -26.85 18.12 44.55
C THR A 219 -28.33 18.36 44.81
N MET A 220 -29.01 17.34 45.36
CA MET A 220 -30.40 17.41 45.82
C MET A 220 -30.58 18.50 46.88
N PRO A 221 -31.67 19.29 46.85
CA PRO A 221 -31.97 20.24 47.92
C PRO A 221 -32.45 19.49 49.18
N LYS A 222 -31.99 19.95 50.34
CA LYS A 222 -32.38 19.47 51.68
C LYS A 222 -33.85 19.76 51.96
N GLU A 223 -34.48 18.82 52.65
CA GLU A 223 -35.82 18.93 53.24
C GLU A 223 -35.98 20.21 54.09
N THR A 224 -37.12 20.87 53.95
CA THR A 224 -37.63 21.80 54.98
C THR A 224 -39.15 21.68 55.04
N ILE A 225 -39.58 21.01 56.12
CA ILE A 225 -40.70 21.26 57.04
C ILE A 225 -42.02 21.79 56.45
N ILE A 226 -43.06 21.01 56.77
CA ILE A 226 -44.49 21.17 56.51
C ILE A 226 -45.07 22.39 57.24
N GLU A 227 -45.91 23.17 56.56
CA GLU A 227 -46.99 23.92 57.18
C GLU A 227 -48.25 23.75 56.33
N ILE A 228 -49.34 23.33 56.98
CA ILE A 228 -50.63 22.99 56.38
C ILE A 228 -51.50 24.25 56.50
N GLU A 229 -52.03 24.76 55.39
CA GLU A 229 -53.09 25.76 55.40
C GLU A 229 -54.16 25.44 54.34
N GLU A 230 -55.39 25.84 54.66
CA GLU A 230 -56.66 25.19 54.30
C GLU A 230 -57.12 25.28 52.84
N VAL A 231 -58.04 24.36 52.56
CA VAL A 231 -58.92 24.16 51.40
C VAL A 231 -59.65 25.43 50.94
N ILE A 232 -59.65 25.73 49.63
CA ILE A 232 -60.86 26.18 48.91
C ILE A 232 -60.90 25.52 47.53
N ILE A 233 -61.95 24.73 47.31
CA ILE A 233 -62.36 24.14 46.04
C ILE A 233 -63.00 25.23 45.18
N THR A 234 -62.65 25.32 43.90
CA THR A 234 -63.58 25.81 42.89
C THR A 234 -63.37 25.02 41.60
N GLU A 235 -64.34 24.16 41.30
CA GLU A 235 -64.52 23.56 39.98
C GLU A 235 -64.81 24.66 38.96
N THR A 236 -64.28 24.54 37.75
CA THR A 236 -65.03 24.96 36.57
C THR A 236 -64.76 24.02 35.40
N VAL A 237 -65.86 23.72 34.73
CA VAL A 237 -66.15 22.55 33.91
C VAL A 237 -65.80 22.82 32.44
N VAL A 238 -65.10 21.84 31.85
CA VAL A 238 -65.25 21.22 30.52
C VAL A 238 -65.60 22.11 29.30
N ALA A 239 -64.75 22.01 28.26
CA ALA A 239 -65.20 21.76 26.88
C ALA A 239 -64.06 21.22 25.99
N GLU A 240 -64.24 20.01 25.49
CA GLU A 240 -63.64 19.39 24.30
C GLU A 240 -64.83 18.75 23.52
N PRO A 241 -64.73 18.25 22.28
CA PRO A 241 -63.86 18.51 21.12
C PRO A 241 -64.73 19.04 19.93
N GLU A 242 -64.27 19.23 18.69
CA GLU A 242 -64.20 18.23 17.60
C GLU A 242 -63.89 18.92 16.23
N PRO A 243 -63.71 18.21 15.08
CA PRO A 243 -62.47 18.22 14.30
C PRO A 243 -62.66 18.61 12.81
N THR A 244 -61.74 18.12 11.94
CA THR A 244 -61.88 17.95 10.46
C THR A 244 -61.49 19.21 9.62
N GLN A 245 -60.86 19.21 8.44
CA GLN A 245 -60.68 18.24 7.34
C GLN A 245 -59.36 18.44 6.56
N THR A 246 -58.98 17.35 5.92
CA THR A 246 -58.03 17.13 4.83
C THR A 246 -58.40 17.88 3.55
N THR A 247 -57.42 18.37 2.79
CA THR A 247 -57.54 18.49 1.31
C THR A 247 -56.24 18.15 0.59
N LYS A 248 -56.35 17.15 -0.30
CA LYS A 248 -55.44 16.80 -1.40
C LYS A 248 -55.59 17.77 -2.57
N ALA A 249 -54.53 17.98 -3.36
CA ALA A 249 -54.52 18.25 -4.82
C ALA A 249 -53.18 18.93 -5.22
N THR A 250 -52.49 18.74 -6.35
CA THR A 250 -52.55 17.79 -7.47
C THR A 250 -51.22 17.91 -8.24
N LYS A 251 -50.76 16.79 -8.78
CA LYS A 251 -49.66 16.59 -9.73
C LYS A 251 -49.97 17.27 -11.08
N LYS A 252 -49.02 18.00 -11.69
CA LYS A 252 -49.12 18.38 -13.11
C LYS A 252 -47.96 17.79 -13.91
N THR A 253 -48.35 17.03 -14.91
CA THR A 253 -47.56 16.27 -15.88
C THR A 253 -47.14 17.16 -17.05
N SER A 254 -45.97 16.94 -17.64
CA SER A 254 -45.78 17.09 -19.08
C SER A 254 -44.78 16.08 -19.60
N LYS A 255 -45.21 15.34 -20.62
CA LYS A 255 -44.57 14.20 -21.29
C LYS A 255 -44.58 14.53 -22.79
N LYS A 256 -43.45 14.38 -23.50
CA LYS A 256 -43.32 14.13 -24.95
C LYS A 256 -41.84 13.79 -25.22
N ALA A 257 -41.44 12.52 -25.39
CA ALA A 257 -41.59 11.60 -26.55
C ALA A 257 -40.68 12.01 -27.72
N GLU A 258 -39.58 11.27 -27.97
CA GLU A 258 -39.43 10.19 -29.01
C GLU A 258 -38.97 10.79 -30.35
N GLU A 259 -38.15 10.20 -31.23
CA GLU A 259 -37.33 8.99 -31.34
C GLU A 259 -36.63 9.06 -32.73
N SER A 260 -35.55 8.29 -32.95
CA SER A 260 -35.00 7.82 -34.27
C SER A 260 -34.26 8.87 -35.16
N GLU A 261 -33.27 8.56 -36.01
CA GLU A 261 -32.92 7.31 -36.70
C GLU A 261 -31.49 7.34 -37.32
N LYS A 262 -31.12 6.18 -37.89
CA LYS A 262 -29.89 5.65 -38.51
C LYS A 262 -29.35 6.32 -39.80
N LYS A 263 -28.04 6.06 -40.04
CA LYS A 263 -27.30 5.83 -41.33
C LYS A 263 -27.17 7.03 -42.30
N THR A 264 -25.99 7.33 -42.86
CA THR A 264 -25.40 6.74 -44.10
C THR A 264 -23.99 7.39 -44.33
N ARG A 265 -22.86 6.66 -44.31
CA ARG A 265 -22.02 6.02 -45.39
C ARG A 265 -21.10 6.94 -46.25
N ALA A 266 -19.83 6.49 -46.36
CA ALA A 266 -18.81 6.72 -47.43
C ALA A 266 -18.09 8.10 -47.42
N LYS A 267 -16.80 8.28 -47.79
CA LYS A 267 -15.85 7.55 -48.66
C LYS A 267 -14.44 8.21 -48.55
N LYS A 268 -13.35 7.43 -48.63
CA LYS A 268 -11.96 7.71 -49.11
C LYS A 268 -11.04 6.66 -48.45
N THR A 269 -10.64 5.52 -49.01
CA THR A 269 -9.88 5.22 -50.25
C THR A 269 -8.66 6.11 -50.48
N ALA A 270 -7.46 5.63 -50.09
CA ALA A 270 -6.38 5.19 -51.00
C ALA A 270 -5.00 5.14 -50.29
N ALA A 271 -4.37 3.97 -50.27
CA ALA A 271 -2.92 3.77 -50.47
C ALA A 271 -2.74 3.27 -51.93
N PRO A 272 -1.54 3.11 -52.59
CA PRO A 272 -0.19 2.88 -52.01
C PRO A 272 1.03 3.39 -52.85
N LYS A 273 2.25 2.96 -52.45
CA LYS A 273 3.57 2.93 -53.15
C LYS A 273 4.42 4.23 -53.06
N ALA A 274 5.75 4.24 -53.01
CA ALA A 274 6.77 3.29 -53.46
C ALA A 274 8.13 3.43 -52.70
N LYS A 275 8.98 2.41 -52.90
CA LYS A 275 10.40 2.28 -52.51
C LYS A 275 11.31 3.29 -53.22
N THR A 276 12.39 3.74 -52.56
CA THR A 276 13.72 3.84 -53.20
C THR A 276 14.87 3.65 -52.19
N LYS A 277 15.86 2.87 -52.62
CA LYS A 277 17.13 2.53 -51.94
C LYS A 277 18.22 3.57 -52.30
N LYS A 278 19.21 3.67 -51.38
CA LYS A 278 20.68 3.92 -51.56
C LYS A 278 21.16 5.31 -52.06
N PRO A 279 22.46 5.67 -51.88
CA PRO A 279 23.59 4.85 -51.42
C PRO A 279 24.47 5.42 -50.28
N GLU A 280 25.24 4.51 -49.68
CA GLU A 280 26.56 4.78 -49.08
C GLU A 280 27.50 5.37 -50.13
N GLU A 281 28.30 6.37 -49.78
CA GLU A 281 29.72 6.42 -50.16
C GLU A 281 30.51 7.46 -49.34
N LYS A 282 31.69 7.00 -48.90
CA LYS A 282 32.84 7.67 -48.26
C LYS A 282 32.80 7.95 -46.77
#